data_AF-A0A3B9PB33-F1
#
_entry.id   AF-A0A3B9PB33-F1
#
_cell.length_a   1.000
_cell.length_b   1.000
_cell.length_c   1.000
_cell.angle_alpha   90.00
_cell.angle_beta   90.00
_cell.angle_gamma   90.00
#
_symmetry.space_group_name_H-M   'P 1'
#
loop_
_entity.id
_entity.type
_entity.pdbx_description
1 polymer ?
#
loop_
_entity_poly.entity_id
_entity_poly.type
_entity_poly.pdbx_seq_one_letter_code
_entity_poly.pdbx_strand_id
1 'polypeptide(L)'
;MSFGNNLKYLRTINNLTQEDLAEKMTVSRQTISKWESDAAYPEMEKIFKLSELFSISLDKLLKEDLTKKRDAYSEIRIETVDRFRMARYVVISPEPENDSIAHMKKWLSESGLLDYPGYKPRLIGWDFPHLSTEQVNVYGLRGYVSAYIVPEDFTPRCGGAEIAWQDKDTYAVITITDPFRDAFDLIPNAYKTMLAYIKQNKLDMKSCENRICFEEVYEQNGVQYMDVYVPIDQV
;
A
#
# COMPACT_ATOMS: atom_id res chain seq x y z
N MET A 1 15.02 -21.27 8.60
CA MET A 1 13.80 -21.14 7.78
C MET A 1 12.81 -22.17 8.26
N SER A 2 11.63 -21.76 8.67
CA SER A 2 10.68 -22.67 9.30
C SER A 2 9.25 -22.14 9.25
N PHE A 3 8.30 -23.05 9.36
CA PHE A 3 6.88 -22.75 9.47
C PHE A 3 6.59 -21.75 10.59
N GLY A 4 7.24 -21.89 11.76
CA GLY A 4 7.03 -21.01 12.89
C GLY A 4 7.38 -19.55 12.59
N ASN A 5 8.46 -19.31 11.84
CA ASN A 5 8.83 -17.97 11.39
C ASN A 5 7.79 -17.38 10.42
N ASN A 6 7.28 -18.18 9.48
CA ASN A 6 6.23 -17.76 8.56
C ASN A 6 4.93 -17.42 9.30
N LEU A 7 4.53 -18.27 10.25
CA LEU A 7 3.35 -18.06 11.08
C LEU A 7 3.47 -16.76 11.88
N LYS A 8 4.63 -16.54 12.52
CA LYS A 8 4.90 -15.32 13.29
C LYS A 8 4.86 -14.07 12.41
N TYR A 9 5.44 -14.14 11.22
CA TYR A 9 5.39 -13.07 10.24
C TYR A 9 3.94 -12.75 9.84
N LEU A 10 3.17 -13.75 9.40
CA LEU A 10 1.77 -13.60 9.00
C LEU A 10 0.91 -13.05 10.15
N ARG A 11 1.12 -13.53 11.38
CA ARG A 11 0.44 -13.01 12.57
C ARG A 11 0.74 -11.52 12.77
N THR A 12 2.00 -11.14 12.63
CA THR A 12 2.46 -9.76 12.89
C THR A 12 1.92 -8.79 11.84
N ILE A 13 1.96 -9.14 10.55
CA ILE A 13 1.43 -8.26 9.48
C ILE A 13 -0.11 -8.15 9.49
N ASN A 14 -0.81 -9.11 10.13
CA ASN A 14 -2.26 -9.08 10.31
C ASN A 14 -2.68 -8.55 11.70
N ASN A 15 -1.73 -8.05 12.50
CA ASN A 15 -1.99 -7.31 13.74
C ASN A 15 -2.64 -8.14 14.83
N LEU A 16 -2.33 -9.42 14.82
CA LEU A 16 -2.82 -10.36 15.80
C LEU A 16 -1.78 -10.52 16.90
N THR A 17 -2.20 -10.42 18.16
CA THR A 17 -1.40 -10.96 19.24
C THR A 17 -1.39 -12.50 19.17
N GLN A 18 -0.47 -13.14 19.89
CA GLN A 18 -0.53 -14.60 20.01
C GLN A 18 -1.85 -15.08 20.64
N GLU A 19 -2.46 -14.25 21.50
CA GLU A 19 -3.78 -14.51 22.08
C GLU A 19 -4.87 -14.40 21.02
N ASP A 20 -4.89 -13.33 20.22
CA ASP A 20 -5.89 -13.13 19.17
C ASP A 20 -5.86 -14.26 18.12
N LEU A 21 -4.65 -14.71 17.75
CA LEU A 21 -4.50 -15.84 16.85
C LEU A 21 -4.95 -17.14 17.53
N ALA A 22 -4.69 -17.31 18.82
CA ALA A 22 -5.12 -18.49 19.56
C ALA A 22 -6.65 -18.58 19.62
N GLU A 23 -7.34 -17.47 19.87
CA GLU A 23 -8.80 -17.38 19.84
C GLU A 23 -9.35 -17.77 18.46
N LYS A 24 -8.81 -17.16 17.38
CA LYS A 24 -9.20 -17.45 15.99
C LYS A 24 -8.96 -18.91 15.61
N MET A 25 -7.89 -19.51 16.12
CA MET A 25 -7.53 -20.90 15.84
C MET A 25 -8.16 -21.89 16.82
N THR A 26 -8.91 -21.41 17.82
CA THR A 26 -9.50 -22.22 18.90
C THR A 26 -8.45 -23.12 19.56
N VAL A 27 -7.33 -22.53 19.96
CA VAL A 27 -6.22 -23.17 20.69
C VAL A 27 -5.75 -22.28 21.83
N SER A 28 -4.81 -22.74 22.65
CA SER A 28 -4.22 -21.90 23.70
C SER A 28 -3.14 -20.98 23.12
N ARG A 29 -2.90 -19.81 23.75
CA ARG A 29 -1.75 -18.95 23.42
C ARG A 29 -0.42 -19.69 23.49
N GLN A 30 -0.26 -20.62 24.43
CA GLN A 30 0.94 -21.47 24.53
C GLN A 30 1.12 -22.34 23.29
N THR A 31 0.03 -22.85 22.71
CA THR A 31 0.06 -23.62 21.45
C THR A 31 0.59 -22.76 20.31
N ILE A 32 0.09 -21.53 20.16
CA ILE A 32 0.61 -20.58 19.15
C ILE A 32 2.09 -20.30 19.38
N SER A 33 2.51 -20.03 20.63
CA SER A 33 3.92 -19.80 20.94
C SER A 33 4.81 -21.00 20.59
N LYS A 34 4.33 -22.23 20.77
CA LYS A 34 5.05 -23.45 20.38
C LYS A 34 5.13 -23.59 18.86
N TRP A 35 4.06 -23.26 18.13
CA TRP A 35 4.08 -23.25 16.67
C TRP A 35 5.07 -22.22 16.13
N GLU A 36 5.08 -20.99 16.67
CA GLU A 36 5.98 -19.92 16.24
C GLU A 36 7.46 -20.16 16.55
N SER A 37 7.75 -21.02 17.52
CA SER A 37 9.12 -21.40 17.91
C SER A 37 9.55 -22.76 17.34
N ASP A 38 8.73 -23.36 16.46
CA ASP A 38 8.90 -24.72 15.92
C ASP A 38 9.04 -25.82 16.99
N ALA A 39 8.65 -25.54 18.22
CA ALA A 39 8.63 -26.50 19.32
C ALA A 39 7.46 -27.51 19.20
N ALA A 40 6.43 -27.16 18.43
CA ALA A 40 5.37 -28.06 18.03
C ALA A 40 4.87 -27.68 16.63
N TYR A 41 4.30 -28.65 15.92
CA TYR A 41 3.72 -28.43 14.60
C TYR A 41 2.19 -28.52 14.67
N PRO A 42 1.43 -27.64 13.99
CA PRO A 42 -0.02 -27.75 13.92
C PRO A 42 -0.46 -29.01 13.15
N GLU A 43 -1.64 -29.51 13.49
CA GLU A 43 -2.31 -30.55 12.71
C GLU A 43 -2.75 -30.01 11.34
N MET A 44 -2.89 -30.88 10.34
CA MET A 44 -3.25 -30.49 8.97
C MET A 44 -4.48 -29.57 8.91
N GLU A 45 -5.53 -29.86 9.68
CA GLU A 45 -6.74 -29.03 9.75
C GLU A 45 -6.42 -27.58 10.18
N LYS A 46 -5.53 -27.40 11.15
CA LYS A 46 -5.10 -26.07 11.61
C LYS A 46 -4.26 -25.37 10.54
N ILE A 47 -3.45 -26.10 9.77
CA ILE A 47 -2.68 -25.52 8.66
C ILE A 47 -3.61 -24.99 7.57
N PHE A 48 -4.67 -25.74 7.20
CA PHE A 48 -5.70 -25.26 6.27
C PHE A 48 -6.39 -24.00 6.79
N LYS A 49 -6.80 -23.99 8.06
CA LYS A 49 -7.41 -22.81 8.69
C LYS A 49 -6.48 -21.60 8.69
N LEU A 50 -5.18 -21.78 8.91
CA LEU A 50 -4.19 -20.68 8.83
C LEU A 50 -4.05 -20.16 7.39
N SER A 51 -4.04 -21.06 6.40
CA SER A 51 -4.01 -20.71 4.97
C SER A 51 -5.23 -19.88 4.57
N GLU A 52 -6.43 -20.27 5.00
CA GLU A 52 -7.66 -19.50 4.78
C GLU A 52 -7.64 -18.16 5.52
N LEU A 53 -7.31 -18.18 6.82
CA LEU A 53 -7.26 -17.00 7.68
C LEU A 53 -6.35 -15.90 7.11
N PHE A 54 -5.19 -16.29 6.57
CA PHE A 54 -4.22 -15.37 5.99
C PHE A 54 -4.34 -15.23 4.47
N SER A 55 -5.31 -15.92 3.84
CA SER A 55 -5.52 -15.92 2.39
C SER A 55 -4.24 -16.20 1.60
N ILE A 56 -3.49 -17.22 2.02
CA ILE A 56 -2.19 -17.60 1.44
C ILE A 56 -2.20 -19.09 1.11
N SER A 57 -1.52 -19.51 0.05
CA SER A 57 -1.44 -20.94 -0.30
C SER A 57 -0.66 -21.74 0.76
N LEU A 58 -0.97 -23.03 0.87
CA LEU A 58 -0.20 -23.95 1.72
C LEU A 58 1.28 -23.99 1.33
N ASP A 59 1.59 -23.99 0.03
CA ASP A 59 2.97 -23.99 -0.43
C ASP A 59 3.70 -22.73 0.05
N LYS A 60 3.08 -21.55 -0.05
CA LYS A 60 3.63 -20.30 0.48
C LYS A 60 3.84 -20.38 1.99
N LEU A 61 2.85 -20.87 2.74
CA LEU A 61 2.94 -20.99 4.21
C LEU A 61 4.05 -21.95 4.67
N LEU A 62 4.25 -23.06 3.94
CA LEU A 62 5.11 -24.15 4.37
C LEU A 62 6.52 -24.12 3.77
N LYS A 63 6.68 -23.64 2.53
CA LYS A 63 7.91 -23.79 1.74
C LYS A 63 8.60 -22.47 1.39
N GLU A 64 7.90 -21.35 1.43
CA GLU A 64 8.51 -20.05 1.14
C GLU A 64 9.07 -19.40 2.41
N ASP A 65 10.04 -18.49 2.25
CA ASP A 65 10.55 -17.70 3.35
C ASP A 65 9.82 -16.35 3.36
N LEU A 66 8.68 -16.31 4.05
CA LEU A 66 7.86 -15.10 4.11
C LEU A 66 8.59 -13.97 4.86
N THR A 67 9.60 -14.29 5.67
CA THR A 67 10.38 -13.28 6.39
C THR A 67 11.26 -12.45 5.47
N LYS A 68 11.64 -12.95 4.29
CA LYS A 68 12.35 -12.16 3.26
C LYS A 68 11.50 -11.01 2.69
N LYS A 69 10.16 -11.08 2.84
CA LYS A 69 9.29 -9.96 2.51
C LYS A 69 9.44 -8.81 3.51
N ARG A 70 9.92 -9.08 4.73
CA ARG A 70 10.22 -8.04 5.72
C ARG A 70 11.35 -7.13 5.26
N ASP A 71 12.35 -7.69 4.58
CA ASP A 71 13.45 -6.90 3.98
C ASP A 71 12.98 -6.03 2.81
N ALA A 72 11.76 -6.27 2.30
CA ALA A 72 11.17 -5.42 1.27
C ALA A 72 10.67 -4.10 1.85
N TYR A 73 10.42 -4.01 3.16
CA TYR A 73 9.83 -2.83 3.76
C TYR A 73 10.85 -2.06 4.59
N SER A 74 10.80 -0.73 4.51
CA SER A 74 11.47 0.11 5.50
C SER A 74 10.74 0.05 6.85
N GLU A 75 11.39 0.56 7.89
CA GLU A 75 10.67 0.99 9.08
C GLU A 75 9.62 2.06 8.71
N ILE A 76 8.50 2.06 9.44
CA ILE A 76 7.46 3.07 9.27
C ILE A 76 7.97 4.37 9.89
N ARG A 77 7.91 5.45 9.11
CA ARG A 77 8.30 6.80 9.52
C ARG A 77 7.09 7.72 9.54
N ILE A 78 7.13 8.72 10.41
CA ILE A 78 6.13 9.78 10.43
C ILE A 78 6.75 11.00 9.75
N GLU A 79 6.08 11.49 8.71
CA GLU A 79 6.52 12.63 7.93
C GLU A 79 5.43 13.68 7.84
N THR A 80 5.83 14.94 7.91
CA THR A 80 4.97 16.05 7.54
C THR A 80 5.26 16.40 6.09
N VAL A 81 4.26 16.23 5.23
CA VAL A 81 4.32 16.62 3.83
C VAL A 81 3.77 18.03 3.72
N ASP A 82 4.59 18.97 3.26
CA ASP A 82 4.13 20.34 3.01
C ASP A 82 3.10 20.39 1.87
N ARG A 83 2.32 21.47 1.85
CA ARG A 83 1.31 21.70 0.80
C ARG A 83 1.97 21.60 -0.58
N PHE A 84 1.34 20.87 -1.50
CA PHE A 84 1.81 20.77 -2.87
C PHE A 84 0.67 20.89 -3.87
N ARG A 85 1.04 21.33 -5.07
CA ARG A 85 0.15 21.44 -6.22
C ARG A 85 0.34 20.24 -7.13
N MET A 86 -0.74 19.78 -7.74
CA MET A 86 -0.70 18.63 -8.66
C MET A 86 -1.59 18.85 -9.87
N ALA A 87 -1.23 18.19 -10.97
CA ALA A 87 -2.10 17.98 -12.12
C ALA A 87 -2.57 16.52 -12.09
N ARG A 88 -3.87 16.28 -11.94
CA ARG A 88 -4.46 14.94 -11.75
C ARG A 88 -5.42 14.55 -12.87
N TYR A 89 -5.55 13.26 -13.09
CA TYR A 89 -6.55 12.67 -13.97
C TYR A 89 -7.23 11.48 -13.28
N VAL A 90 -8.55 11.53 -13.24
CA VAL A 90 -9.40 10.49 -12.65
C VAL A 90 -10.03 9.68 -13.76
N VAL A 91 -9.94 8.36 -13.66
CA VAL A 91 -10.58 7.44 -14.60
C VAL A 91 -11.31 6.33 -13.87
N ILE A 92 -12.43 5.91 -14.44
CA ILE A 92 -13.15 4.69 -14.04
C ILE A 92 -13.14 3.76 -15.24
N SER A 93 -12.48 2.62 -15.11
CA SER A 93 -12.37 1.61 -16.17
C SER A 93 -12.07 0.22 -15.56
N PRO A 94 -11.99 -0.86 -16.36
CA PRO A 94 -11.54 -2.17 -15.88
C PRO A 94 -10.06 -2.20 -15.43
N GLU A 95 -9.22 -1.38 -16.08
CA GLU A 95 -7.77 -1.26 -15.83
C GLU A 95 -7.37 0.20 -15.56
N PRO A 96 -7.94 0.83 -14.52
CA PRO A 96 -7.85 2.27 -14.34
C PRO A 96 -6.43 2.75 -14.03
N GLU A 97 -5.58 1.91 -13.44
CA GLU A 97 -4.17 2.23 -13.18
C GLU A 97 -3.42 2.44 -14.51
N ASN A 98 -3.55 1.50 -15.45
CA ASN A 98 -2.92 1.59 -16.78
C ASN A 98 -3.45 2.80 -17.55
N ASP A 99 -4.76 2.97 -17.59
CA ASP A 99 -5.41 4.04 -18.34
C ASP A 99 -5.02 5.42 -17.80
N SER A 100 -5.04 5.58 -16.48
CA SER A 100 -4.70 6.84 -15.80
C SER A 100 -3.22 7.19 -16.00
N ILE A 101 -2.32 6.23 -15.81
CA ILE A 101 -0.87 6.42 -15.99
C ILE A 101 -0.56 6.76 -17.45
N ALA A 102 -1.16 6.05 -18.40
CA ALA A 102 -0.95 6.30 -19.82
C ALA A 102 -1.41 7.70 -20.23
N HIS A 103 -2.59 8.11 -19.78
CA HIS A 103 -3.12 9.46 -20.02
C HIS A 103 -2.21 10.53 -19.43
N MET A 104 -1.78 10.38 -18.17
CA MET A 104 -0.91 11.35 -17.52
C MET A 104 0.47 11.41 -18.15
N LYS A 105 1.06 10.27 -18.58
CA LYS A 105 2.34 10.26 -19.33
C LYS A 105 2.23 11.05 -20.64
N LYS A 106 1.12 10.89 -21.37
CA LYS A 106 0.85 11.70 -22.56
C LYS A 106 0.74 13.18 -22.22
N TRP A 107 -0.07 13.51 -21.20
CA TRP A 107 -0.21 14.88 -20.71
C TRP A 107 1.14 15.51 -20.30
N LEU A 108 2.01 14.76 -19.63
CA LEU A 108 3.35 15.22 -19.23
C LEU A 108 4.18 15.65 -20.46
N SER A 109 4.11 14.89 -21.56
CA SER A 109 4.84 15.19 -22.79
C SER A 109 4.31 16.42 -23.56
N GLU A 110 3.05 16.79 -23.34
CA GLU A 110 2.37 17.87 -24.06
C GLU A 110 2.21 19.15 -23.21
N SER A 111 2.24 19.03 -21.88
CA SER A 111 1.92 20.12 -20.95
C SER A 111 3.00 21.20 -20.84
N GLY A 112 4.23 20.90 -21.27
CA GLY A 112 5.40 21.75 -21.07
C GLY A 112 6.02 21.64 -19.68
N LEU A 113 5.57 20.71 -18.84
CA LEU A 113 6.09 20.52 -17.47
C LEU A 113 7.54 20.03 -17.46
N LEU A 114 7.93 19.19 -18.44
CA LEU A 114 9.32 18.73 -18.61
C LEU A 114 10.29 19.85 -18.99
N ASP A 115 9.80 20.95 -19.55
CA ASP A 115 10.62 22.12 -19.89
C ASP A 115 10.89 23.01 -18.65
N TYR A 116 10.23 22.74 -17.52
CA TYR A 116 10.36 23.55 -16.32
C TYR A 116 11.77 23.36 -15.69
N PRO A 117 12.53 24.43 -15.43
CA PRO A 117 13.91 24.32 -14.98
C PRO A 117 14.09 23.47 -13.72
N GLY A 118 14.91 22.43 -13.82
CA GLY A 118 15.22 21.54 -12.68
C GLY A 118 14.08 20.60 -12.28
N TYR A 119 12.98 20.56 -13.02
CA TYR A 119 11.86 19.69 -12.72
C TYR A 119 12.24 18.21 -12.89
N LYS A 120 11.87 17.41 -11.90
CA LYS A 120 11.96 15.95 -11.93
C LYS A 120 10.54 15.39 -11.84
N PRO A 121 10.09 14.58 -12.80
CA PRO A 121 8.76 13.98 -12.75
C PRO A 121 8.57 13.17 -11.48
N ARG A 122 7.51 13.48 -10.75
CA ARG A 122 7.05 12.74 -9.57
C ARG A 122 5.60 12.37 -9.82
N LEU A 123 5.38 11.11 -10.19
CA LEU A 123 4.06 10.55 -10.44
C LEU A 123 3.57 9.92 -9.14
N ILE A 124 2.42 10.41 -8.66
CA ILE A 124 1.71 9.84 -7.54
C ILE A 124 0.39 9.23 -8.02
N GLY A 125 -0.12 8.23 -7.30
CA GLY A 125 -1.40 7.62 -7.63
C GLY A 125 -2.14 7.07 -6.42
N TRP A 126 -3.46 6.91 -6.57
CA TRP A 126 -4.34 6.36 -5.54
C TRP A 126 -5.68 5.87 -6.11
N ASP A 127 -6.30 4.92 -5.39
CA ASP A 127 -7.63 4.42 -5.72
C ASP A 127 -8.69 5.51 -5.51
N PHE A 128 -9.59 5.64 -6.49
CA PHE A 128 -10.74 6.55 -6.42
C PHE A 128 -11.92 5.84 -5.74
N PRO A 129 -12.37 6.29 -4.55
CA PRO A 129 -13.20 5.47 -3.67
C PRO A 129 -14.71 5.48 -3.97
N HIS A 130 -15.16 6.16 -5.03
CA HIS A 130 -16.59 6.39 -5.26
C HIS A 130 -17.09 5.73 -6.55
N LEU A 131 -17.38 4.43 -6.47
CA LEU A 131 -18.10 3.69 -7.52
C LEU A 131 -19.36 3.05 -6.95
N SER A 132 -20.40 2.91 -7.77
CA SER A 132 -21.61 2.19 -7.39
C SER A 132 -21.34 0.68 -7.33
N THR A 133 -22.12 -0.04 -6.51
CA THR A 133 -22.04 -1.51 -6.43
C THR A 133 -22.26 -2.17 -7.78
N GLU A 134 -23.09 -1.58 -8.65
CA GLU A 134 -23.32 -2.07 -10.02
C GLU A 134 -22.07 -1.91 -10.90
N GLN A 135 -21.43 -0.74 -10.86
CA GLN A 135 -20.17 -0.49 -11.59
C GLN A 135 -19.10 -1.51 -11.21
N VAL A 136 -18.95 -1.81 -9.92
CA VAL A 136 -17.96 -2.76 -9.42
C VAL A 136 -18.35 -4.20 -9.76
N ASN A 137 -19.56 -4.65 -9.38
CA ASN A 137 -19.90 -6.07 -9.41
C ASN A 137 -20.39 -6.57 -10.77
N VAL A 138 -21.00 -5.71 -11.58
CA VAL A 138 -21.55 -6.09 -12.90
C VAL A 138 -20.55 -5.79 -14.00
N TYR A 139 -19.91 -4.63 -13.94
CA TYR A 139 -19.02 -4.15 -15.00
C TYR A 139 -17.53 -4.33 -14.69
N GLY A 140 -17.17 -4.76 -13.48
CA GLY A 140 -15.78 -4.96 -13.08
C GLY A 140 -14.97 -3.65 -13.07
N LEU A 141 -15.64 -2.51 -12.88
CA LEU A 141 -15.01 -1.20 -12.93
C LEU A 141 -14.33 -0.88 -11.61
N ARG A 142 -13.17 -0.24 -11.71
CA ARG A 142 -12.42 0.33 -10.61
C ARG A 142 -12.09 1.79 -10.96
N GLY A 143 -11.84 2.60 -9.95
CA GLY A 143 -11.46 4.00 -10.14
C GLY A 143 -10.04 4.22 -9.68
N TYR A 144 -9.26 5.00 -10.44
CA TYR A 144 -7.89 5.34 -10.07
C TYR A 144 -7.57 6.78 -10.47
N VAL A 145 -6.67 7.39 -9.71
CA VAL A 145 -6.15 8.73 -9.96
C VAL A 145 -4.65 8.64 -10.13
N SER A 146 -4.12 9.27 -11.19
CA SER A 146 -2.71 9.55 -11.35
C SER A 146 -2.51 11.05 -11.37
N ALA A 147 -1.44 11.54 -10.74
CA ALA A 147 -1.12 12.95 -10.71
C ALA A 147 0.38 13.21 -10.77
N TYR A 148 0.78 14.25 -11.49
CA TYR A 148 2.13 14.80 -11.38
C TYR A 148 2.12 15.94 -10.37
N ILE A 149 3.09 15.95 -9.46
CA ILE A 149 3.36 17.13 -8.64
C ILE A 149 3.90 18.22 -9.56
N VAL A 150 3.33 19.42 -9.48
CA VAL A 150 3.68 20.55 -10.35
C VAL A 150 4.14 21.76 -9.53
N PRO A 151 5.04 22.62 -10.07
CA PRO A 151 5.38 23.88 -9.44
C PRO A 151 4.15 24.79 -9.21
N GLU A 152 4.20 25.63 -8.19
CA GLU A 152 3.07 26.50 -7.83
C GLU A 152 2.70 27.47 -8.96
N ASP A 153 3.69 27.97 -9.69
CA ASP A 153 3.56 28.93 -10.79
C ASP A 153 3.41 28.28 -12.17
N PHE A 154 3.47 26.95 -12.27
CA PHE A 154 3.37 26.24 -13.54
C PHE A 154 1.98 26.37 -14.17
N THR A 155 1.91 26.70 -15.46
CA THR A 155 0.65 26.72 -16.21
C THR A 155 0.75 25.73 -17.38
N PRO A 156 -0.09 24.68 -17.42
CA PRO A 156 -0.07 23.70 -18.50
C PRO A 156 -0.36 24.35 -19.86
N ARG A 157 0.37 23.94 -20.90
CA ARG A 157 0.11 24.35 -22.29
C ARG A 157 -1.08 23.62 -22.92
N CYS A 158 -1.53 22.53 -22.30
CA CYS A 158 -2.65 21.71 -22.74
C CYS A 158 -3.62 21.41 -21.58
N GLY A 159 -4.88 21.13 -21.94
CA GLY A 159 -5.86 20.59 -21.00
C GLY A 159 -5.66 19.10 -20.75
N GLY A 160 -6.67 18.44 -20.17
CA GLY A 160 -6.66 16.99 -19.95
C GLY A 160 -6.17 16.55 -18.57
N ALA A 161 -5.73 17.48 -17.71
CA ALA A 161 -5.52 17.25 -16.29
C ALA A 161 -6.19 18.37 -15.48
N GLU A 162 -6.75 18.00 -14.34
CA GLU A 162 -7.30 18.94 -13.35
C GLU A 162 -6.18 19.41 -12.43
N ILE A 163 -6.08 20.72 -12.19
CA ILE A 163 -5.16 21.26 -11.20
C ILE A 163 -5.83 21.22 -9.82
N ALA A 164 -5.15 20.59 -8.87
CA ALA A 164 -5.60 20.47 -7.49
C ALA A 164 -4.48 20.79 -6.50
N TRP A 165 -4.87 20.99 -5.24
CA TRP A 165 -3.96 21.18 -4.12
C TRP A 165 -4.15 20.06 -3.11
N GLN A 166 -3.04 19.59 -2.57
CA GLN A 166 -3.02 18.84 -1.31
C GLN A 166 -2.49 19.78 -0.24
N ASP A 167 -3.27 20.03 0.80
CA ASP A 167 -2.82 20.83 1.93
C ASP A 167 -1.75 20.11 2.74
N LYS A 168 -0.98 20.90 3.50
CA LYS A 168 0.05 20.39 4.40
C LYS A 168 -0.56 19.39 5.37
N ASP A 169 0.09 18.25 5.53
CA ASP A 169 -0.45 17.19 6.35
C ASP A 169 0.60 16.23 6.92
N THR A 170 0.20 15.41 7.89
CA THR A 170 1.05 14.38 8.51
C THR A 170 0.68 13.00 8.02
N TYR A 171 1.69 12.25 7.59
CA TYR A 171 1.58 10.91 7.04
C TYR A 171 2.43 9.94 7.82
N ALA A 172 1.90 8.74 8.02
CA ALA A 172 2.76 7.59 8.17
C ALA A 172 3.25 7.20 6.76
N VAL A 173 4.52 6.82 6.64
CA VAL A 173 5.13 6.43 5.38
C VAL A 173 5.90 5.12 5.53
N ILE A 174 5.72 4.23 4.57
CA ILE A 174 6.49 2.98 4.43
C ILE A 174 7.04 2.91 3.02
N THR A 175 8.31 2.53 2.88
CA THR A 175 8.94 2.30 1.58
C THR A 175 8.95 0.81 1.28
N ILE A 176 8.50 0.44 0.10
CA ILE A 176 8.58 -0.90 -0.46
C ILE A 176 9.72 -0.92 -1.48
N THR A 177 10.70 -1.79 -1.26
CA THR A 177 11.79 -2.08 -2.20
C THR A 177 11.34 -3.13 -3.20
N ASP A 178 11.51 -2.83 -4.49
CA ASP A 178 11.09 -3.65 -5.62
C ASP A 178 9.62 -4.11 -5.49
N PRO A 179 8.67 -3.15 -5.46
CA PRO A 179 7.26 -3.42 -5.16
C PRO A 179 6.60 -4.31 -6.22
N PHE A 180 7.06 -4.28 -7.46
CA PHE A 180 6.42 -4.97 -8.58
C PHE A 180 6.87 -6.43 -8.77
N ARG A 181 7.93 -6.89 -8.07
CA ARG A 181 8.33 -8.30 -8.11
C ARG A 181 7.25 -9.25 -7.60
N ASP A 182 6.39 -8.76 -6.69
CA ASP A 182 5.27 -9.49 -6.11
C ASP A 182 4.19 -8.50 -5.65
N ALA A 183 3.70 -7.68 -6.59
CA ALA A 183 2.82 -6.54 -6.32
C ALA A 183 1.56 -6.93 -5.53
N PHE A 184 0.97 -8.08 -5.84
CA PHE A 184 -0.25 -8.58 -5.20
C PHE A 184 -0.06 -8.95 -3.73
N ASP A 185 1.17 -9.21 -3.29
CA ASP A 185 1.46 -9.47 -1.89
C ASP A 185 2.12 -8.25 -1.23
N LEU A 186 3.10 -7.61 -1.86
CA LEU A 186 3.90 -6.58 -1.20
C LEU A 186 3.11 -5.30 -0.92
N ILE A 187 2.35 -4.82 -1.91
CA ILE A 187 1.62 -3.56 -1.77
C ILE A 187 0.48 -3.71 -0.75
N PRO A 188 -0.42 -4.72 -0.84
CA PRO A 188 -1.47 -4.89 0.17
C PRO A 188 -0.92 -5.16 1.58
N ASN A 189 0.20 -5.88 1.71
CA ASN A 189 0.80 -6.13 3.02
C ASN A 189 1.47 -4.88 3.61
N ALA A 190 1.98 -3.97 2.79
CA ALA A 190 2.44 -2.66 3.28
C ALA A 190 1.28 -1.89 3.92
N TYR A 191 0.12 -1.81 3.27
CA TYR A 191 -1.07 -1.19 3.85
C TYR A 191 -1.51 -1.88 5.16
N LYS A 192 -1.56 -3.21 5.22
CA LYS A 192 -1.89 -3.94 6.46
C LYS A 192 -0.91 -3.62 7.59
N THR A 193 0.38 -3.54 7.28
CA THR A 193 1.46 -3.19 8.21
C THR A 193 1.34 -1.73 8.67
N MET A 194 0.91 -0.82 7.80
CA MET A 194 0.65 0.58 8.14
C MET A 194 -0.54 0.73 9.09
N LEU A 195 -1.66 0.09 8.76
CA LEU A 195 -2.85 0.07 9.60
C LEU A 195 -2.57 -0.53 10.99
N ALA A 196 -1.66 -1.52 11.05
CA ALA A 196 -1.13 -2.08 12.30
C ALA A 196 -0.56 -1.03 13.21
N TYR A 197 0.38 -0.29 12.63
CA TYR A 197 1.24 0.62 13.31
C TYR A 197 0.41 1.78 13.85
N ILE A 198 -0.49 2.30 13.01
CA ILE A 198 -1.45 3.33 13.38
C ILE A 198 -2.27 2.89 14.59
N LYS A 199 -2.89 1.70 14.52
CA LYS A 199 -3.70 1.16 15.63
C LYS A 199 -2.90 0.94 16.91
N GLN A 200 -1.69 0.36 16.82
CA GLN A 200 -0.84 0.05 17.97
C GLN A 200 -0.32 1.32 18.67
N ASN A 201 0.01 2.35 17.88
CA ASN A 201 0.49 3.63 18.39
C ASN A 201 -0.65 4.59 18.76
N LYS A 202 -1.92 4.13 18.72
CA LYS A 202 -3.13 4.93 18.99
C LYS A 202 -3.18 6.21 18.15
N LEU A 203 -2.67 6.15 16.93
CA LEU A 203 -2.82 7.19 15.94
C LEU A 203 -4.21 7.04 15.31
N ASP A 204 -4.91 8.14 15.09
CA ASP A 204 -6.20 8.11 14.40
C ASP A 204 -5.97 8.29 12.89
N MET A 205 -6.59 7.40 12.09
CA MET A 205 -6.82 7.69 10.68
C MET A 205 -7.99 8.65 10.61
N LYS A 206 -7.72 9.88 10.16
CA LYS A 206 -8.77 10.85 9.90
C LYS A 206 -9.66 10.37 8.74
N SER A 207 -10.90 10.83 8.70
CA SER A 207 -11.80 10.63 7.55
C SER A 207 -11.05 10.93 6.24
N CYS A 208 -10.94 9.94 5.36
CA CYS A 208 -10.32 10.06 4.04
C CYS A 208 -11.16 10.95 3.09
N GLU A 209 -12.29 11.52 3.53
CA GLU A 209 -13.18 12.33 2.70
C GLU A 209 -12.45 13.52 2.04
N ASN A 210 -11.35 14.01 2.60
CA ASN A 210 -10.53 15.10 2.02
C ASN A 210 -9.01 14.89 2.14
N ARG A 211 -8.53 13.70 2.53
CA ARG A 211 -7.09 13.40 2.66
C ARG A 211 -6.75 12.24 1.75
N ILE A 212 -5.82 12.44 0.83
CA ILE A 212 -5.41 11.40 -0.11
C ILE A 212 -4.40 10.46 0.58
N CYS A 213 -4.70 9.16 0.61
CA CYS A 213 -3.64 8.15 0.65
C CYS A 213 -3.03 8.11 -0.74
N PHE A 214 -1.72 8.18 -0.88
CA PHE A 214 -1.10 8.14 -2.20
C PHE A 214 0.20 7.34 -2.19
N GLU A 215 0.55 6.87 -3.37
CA GLU A 215 1.74 6.08 -3.63
C GLU A 215 2.64 6.87 -4.56
N GLU A 216 3.93 6.93 -4.26
CA GLU A 216 4.95 7.51 -5.15
C GLU A 216 5.91 6.42 -5.57
N VAL A 217 6.05 6.20 -6.88
CA VAL A 217 6.99 5.24 -7.45
C VAL A 217 8.20 5.97 -8.01
N TYR A 218 9.40 5.56 -7.59
CA TYR A 218 10.65 6.12 -8.05
C TYR A 218 11.71 5.04 -8.25
N GLU A 219 12.75 5.37 -9.01
CA GLU A 219 13.88 4.47 -9.28
C GLU A 219 15.17 5.08 -8.74
N GLN A 220 15.95 4.26 -8.04
CA GLN A 220 17.27 4.63 -7.53
C GLN A 220 18.24 3.48 -7.76
N ASN A 221 19.36 3.75 -8.43
CA ASN A 221 20.40 2.77 -8.76
C ASN A 221 19.88 1.51 -9.49
N GLY A 222 18.86 1.65 -10.34
CA GLY A 222 18.25 0.54 -11.08
C GLY A 222 17.30 -0.34 -10.26
N VAL A 223 17.00 0.05 -9.01
CA VAL A 223 16.00 -0.58 -8.16
C VAL A 223 14.80 0.35 -8.04
N GLN A 224 13.60 -0.22 -8.19
CA GLN A 224 12.35 0.52 -8.02
C GLN A 224 11.93 0.51 -6.56
N TYR A 225 11.40 1.64 -6.11
CA TYR A 225 10.88 1.84 -4.78
C TYR A 225 9.48 2.44 -4.88
N MET A 226 8.65 2.13 -3.89
CA MET A 226 7.33 2.73 -3.73
C MET A 226 7.19 3.24 -2.31
N ASP A 227 6.97 4.54 -2.14
CA ASP A 227 6.58 5.12 -0.87
C ASP A 227 5.05 5.15 -0.80
N VAL A 228 4.50 4.57 0.27
CA VAL A 228 3.06 4.57 0.55
C VAL A 228 2.78 5.55 1.68
N TYR A 229 1.99 6.57 1.39
CA TYR A 229 1.63 7.64 2.32
C TYR A 229 0.21 7.45 2.84
N VAL A 230 0.06 7.23 4.16
CA VAL A 230 -1.24 7.12 4.82
C VAL A 230 -1.44 8.28 5.78
N PRO A 231 -2.47 9.13 5.60
CA PRO A 231 -2.73 10.27 6.45
C PRO A 231 -3.07 9.84 7.89
N ILE A 232 -2.47 10.51 8.87
CA ILE A 232 -2.70 10.28 10.31
C ILE A 232 -2.97 11.59 11.05
N ASP A 233 -3.67 11.54 12.17
CA ASP A 233 -3.74 12.65 13.12
C ASP A 233 -2.64 12.51 14.19
N GLN A 234 -2.01 13.62 14.55
CA GLN A 234 -1.15 13.67 15.75
C GLN A 234 -2.06 13.77 16.97
N VAL A 235 -1.86 12.86 17.93
CA VAL A 235 -2.52 12.89 19.25
C VAL A 235 -1.90 13.97 20.13
#